data_AF-A0A3B1B7Z3-F1
#
_entry.id   AF-A0A3B1B7Z3-F1
#
_cell.length_a   1.000
_cell.length_b   1.000
_cell.length_c   1.000
_cell.angle_alpha   90.00
_cell.angle_beta   90.00
_cell.angle_gamma   90.00
#
_symmetry.space_group_name_H-M   'P 1'
#
loop_
_entity.id
_entity.type
_entity.pdbx_description
1 polymer ?
#
loop_
_entity_poly.entity_id
_entity_poly.type
_entity_poly.pdbx_seq_one_letter_code
_entity_poly.pdbx_strand_id
1 'polypeptide(L)'
;MSDENSTHKDDEFFSMADSYIALANKQSKDAIQGKVSATFLYAAARFNTFLVAANASSKKEFEKGRESSIEYFVLEYKKMLEEHFTDYVSNFDTYIRANDKPVN
;
A
#
# COMPACT_ATOMS: atom_id res chain seq x y z
N MET A 1 -15.36 -26.35 3.75
CA MET A 1 -13.90 -26.36 3.55
C MET A 1 -13.46 -25.18 2.68
N SER A 2 -13.96 -23.99 2.95
CA SER A 2 -13.73 -22.77 2.13
C SER A 2 -13.04 -21.64 2.89
N ASP A 3 -12.84 -21.78 4.21
CA ASP A 3 -12.52 -20.63 5.06
C ASP A 3 -11.02 -20.56 5.42
N GLU A 4 -10.29 -21.67 5.42
CA GLU A 4 -8.82 -21.69 5.67
C GLU A 4 -7.99 -21.08 4.53
N ASN A 5 -8.52 -21.05 3.30
CA ASN A 5 -7.77 -20.58 2.13
C ASN A 5 -7.91 -19.07 1.90
N SER A 6 -8.85 -18.40 2.59
CA SER A 6 -9.01 -16.94 2.58
C SER A 6 -8.05 -16.29 3.58
N THR A 7 -8.01 -16.79 4.81
CA THR A 7 -7.14 -16.28 5.88
C THR A 7 -5.65 -16.38 5.51
N HIS A 8 -5.23 -17.48 4.90
CA HIS A 8 -3.82 -17.66 4.50
C HIS A 8 -3.33 -16.70 3.41
N LYS A 9 -4.23 -16.29 2.48
CA LYS A 9 -3.89 -15.32 1.42
C LYS A 9 -3.79 -13.91 1.97
N ASP A 10 -4.65 -13.59 2.94
CA ASP A 10 -4.62 -12.31 3.62
C ASP A 10 -3.33 -12.18 4.45
N ASP A 11 -2.88 -13.25 5.12
CA ASP A 11 -1.62 -13.27 5.87
C ASP A 11 -0.39 -13.01 5.00
N GLU A 12 -0.32 -13.63 3.82
CA GLU A 12 0.80 -13.40 2.89
C GLU A 12 0.79 -11.94 2.39
N PHE A 13 -0.38 -11.42 2.02
CA PHE A 13 -0.54 -10.03 1.60
C PHE A 13 -0.09 -9.04 2.68
N PHE A 14 -0.53 -9.23 3.93
CA PHE A 14 -0.13 -8.37 5.05
C PHE A 14 1.37 -8.50 5.35
N SER A 15 1.94 -9.70 5.29
CA SER A 15 3.37 -9.91 5.48
C SER A 15 4.22 -9.18 4.42
N MET A 16 3.75 -9.16 3.16
CA MET A 16 4.38 -8.37 2.10
C MET A 16 4.26 -6.87 2.37
N ALA A 17 3.08 -6.39 2.76
CA ALA A 17 2.85 -4.99 3.11
C ALA A 17 3.76 -4.53 4.28
N ASP A 18 3.88 -5.34 5.32
CA ASP A 18 4.75 -5.09 6.47
C ASP A 18 6.22 -5.02 6.06
N SER A 19 6.65 -5.87 5.13
CA SER A 19 8.02 -5.83 4.59
C SER A 19 8.33 -4.51 3.89
N TYR A 20 7.36 -3.96 3.15
CA TYR A 20 7.47 -2.65 2.55
C TYR A 20 7.50 -1.51 3.59
N ILE A 21 6.64 -1.58 4.61
CA ILE A 21 6.61 -0.62 5.72
C ILE A 21 7.93 -0.65 6.50
N ALA A 22 8.48 -1.83 6.77
CA ALA A 22 9.77 -1.99 7.45
C ALA A 22 10.90 -1.30 6.67
N LEU A 23 10.89 -1.41 5.34
CA LEU A 23 11.85 -0.71 4.49
C LEU A 23 11.64 0.81 4.55
N ALA A 24 10.41 1.30 4.48
CA ALA A 24 10.10 2.73 4.60
C ALA A 24 10.53 3.29 5.97
N ASN A 25 10.30 2.56 7.04
CA ASN A 25 10.73 2.90 8.39
C ASN A 25 12.25 2.96 8.50
N LYS A 26 12.97 2.03 7.86
CA LYS A 26 14.43 2.07 7.78
C LYS A 26 14.92 3.32 7.05
N GLN A 27 14.33 3.66 5.90
CA GLN A 27 14.69 4.86 5.14
C GLN A 27 14.36 6.16 5.88
N SER A 28 13.31 6.16 6.70
CA SER A 28 12.91 7.31 7.51
C SER A 28 13.91 7.67 8.62
N LYS A 29 14.91 6.82 8.88
CA LYS A 29 16.05 7.16 9.76
C LYS A 29 16.98 8.19 9.14
N ASP A 30 17.09 8.19 7.80
CA ASP A 30 18.08 8.98 7.05
C ASP A 30 17.42 10.03 6.12
N ALA A 31 16.10 9.98 5.95
CA ALA A 31 15.34 10.88 5.08
C ALA A 31 14.05 11.38 5.75
N ILE A 32 13.58 12.57 5.35
CA ILE A 32 12.31 13.11 5.82
C ILE A 32 11.15 12.18 5.41
N GLN A 33 10.22 11.94 6.34
CA GLN A 33 9.10 10.99 6.14
C GLN A 33 8.25 11.33 4.90
N GLY A 34 8.02 12.61 4.61
CA GLY A 34 7.31 13.02 3.40
C GLY A 34 8.00 12.58 2.10
N LYS A 35 9.34 12.58 2.06
CA LYS A 35 10.12 12.09 0.90
C LYS A 35 10.03 10.57 0.79
N VAL A 36 10.07 9.85 1.91
CA VAL A 36 9.91 8.39 1.93
C VAL A 36 8.52 8.00 1.43
N SER A 37 7.47 8.66 1.93
CA SER A 37 6.08 8.46 1.48
C SER A 37 5.91 8.70 -0.03
N ALA A 38 6.42 9.82 -0.55
CA ALA A 38 6.38 10.12 -1.98
C ALA A 38 7.15 9.07 -2.81
N THR A 39 8.29 8.59 -2.30
CA THR A 39 9.09 7.53 -2.94
C THR A 39 8.33 6.21 -2.98
N PHE A 40 7.56 5.91 -1.92
CA PHE A 40 6.74 4.71 -1.84
C PHE A 40 5.65 4.68 -2.92
N LEU A 41 4.91 5.80 -3.07
CA LEU A 41 3.93 5.97 -4.16
C LEU A 41 4.57 5.85 -5.54
N TYR A 42 5.75 6.45 -5.73
CA TYR A 42 6.49 6.36 -7.00
C TYR A 42 6.95 4.92 -7.29
N ALA A 43 7.41 4.18 -6.29
CA ALA A 43 7.82 2.78 -6.42
C ALA A 43 6.62 1.89 -6.82
N ALA A 44 5.48 2.05 -6.14
CA ALA A 44 4.24 1.34 -6.48
C ALA A 44 3.81 1.63 -7.92
N ALA A 45 3.83 2.89 -8.35
CA ALA A 45 3.48 3.26 -9.72
C ALA A 45 4.40 2.60 -10.76
N ARG A 46 5.71 2.54 -10.51
CA ARG A 46 6.68 1.87 -11.41
C ARG A 46 6.44 0.37 -11.50
N PHE A 47 6.23 -0.28 -10.36
CA PHE A 47 5.98 -1.72 -10.29
C PHE A 47 4.68 -2.07 -11.01
N ASN A 48 3.59 -1.38 -10.70
CA ASN A 48 2.28 -1.61 -11.32
C ASN A 48 2.30 -1.34 -12.83
N THR A 49 2.99 -0.29 -13.27
CA THR A 49 3.16 -0.01 -14.71
C THR A 49 3.93 -1.15 -15.41
N PHE A 50 4.98 -1.67 -14.77
CA PHE A 50 5.71 -2.82 -15.29
C PHE A 50 4.82 -4.06 -15.39
N LEU A 51 3.98 -4.35 -14.39
CA LEU A 51 3.05 -5.48 -14.46
C LEU A 51 2.09 -5.36 -15.63
N VAL A 52 1.51 -4.18 -15.87
CA VAL A 52 0.63 -3.97 -17.03
C VAL A 52 1.39 -4.16 -18.34
N ALA A 53 2.61 -3.64 -18.43
CA ALA A 53 3.44 -3.79 -19.62
C ALA A 53 3.85 -5.26 -19.87
N ALA A 54 4.21 -6.00 -18.82
CA ALA A 54 4.63 -7.39 -18.90
C ALA A 54 3.50 -8.34 -19.32
N ASN A 55 2.24 -7.96 -19.05
CA ASN A 55 1.06 -8.73 -19.45
C ASN A 55 0.47 -8.31 -20.80
N ALA A 56 0.99 -7.25 -21.43
CA ALA A 56 0.53 -6.82 -22.75
C ALA A 56 1.22 -7.60 -23.86
N SER A 57 0.46 -8.07 -24.85
CA SER A 57 0.98 -8.79 -26.02
C SER A 57 1.64 -7.87 -27.03
N SER A 58 1.41 -6.55 -26.91
CA SER A 58 1.99 -5.54 -27.78
C SER A 58 1.98 -4.15 -27.15
N LYS A 59 2.81 -3.25 -27.68
CA LYS A 59 2.77 -1.83 -27.34
C LYS A 59 1.37 -1.21 -27.53
N LYS A 60 0.65 -1.60 -28.60
CA LYS A 60 -0.70 -1.09 -28.88
C LYS A 60 -1.71 -1.53 -27.83
N GLU A 61 -1.59 -2.76 -27.34
CA GLU A 61 -2.45 -3.28 -26.26
C GLU A 61 -2.14 -2.55 -24.94
N PHE A 62 -0.86 -2.39 -24.61
CA PHE A 62 -0.42 -1.62 -23.44
C PHE A 62 -0.97 -0.18 -23.45
N GLU A 63 -0.89 0.49 -24.61
CA GLU A 63 -1.43 1.85 -24.77
C GLU A 63 -2.95 1.89 -24.62
N LYS A 64 -3.68 0.91 -25.18
CA LYS A 64 -5.13 0.81 -25.04
C LYS A 64 -5.58 0.57 -23.59
N GLY A 65 -4.81 -0.22 -22.83
CA GLY A 65 -5.09 -0.56 -21.45
C GLY A 65 -4.66 0.49 -20.43
N ARG A 66 -4.03 1.60 -20.86
CA ARG A 66 -3.45 2.60 -19.96
C ARG A 66 -4.48 3.20 -19.00
N GLU A 67 -5.59 3.69 -19.53
CA GLU A 67 -6.58 4.43 -18.74
C GLU A 67 -7.28 3.54 -17.72
N SER A 68 -7.77 2.38 -18.15
CA SER A 68 -8.40 1.38 -17.27
C SER A 68 -7.44 0.87 -16.19
N SER A 69 -6.16 0.69 -16.52
CA SER A 69 -5.16 0.29 -15.52
C SER A 69 -4.94 1.38 -14.46
N ILE A 70 -4.82 2.64 -14.89
CA ILE A 70 -4.66 3.77 -13.96
C ILE A 70 -5.89 3.87 -13.04
N GLU A 71 -7.09 3.80 -13.61
CA GLU A 71 -8.34 3.87 -12.86
C GLU A 71 -8.42 2.75 -11.81
N TYR A 72 -8.09 1.52 -12.20
CA TYR A 72 -8.06 0.39 -11.29
C TYR A 72 -7.11 0.62 -10.10
N PHE A 73 -5.84 0.98 -10.34
CA PHE A 73 -4.88 1.16 -9.26
C PHE A 73 -5.24 2.32 -8.32
N VAL A 74 -5.76 3.43 -8.88
CA VAL A 74 -6.21 4.58 -8.07
C VAL A 74 -7.41 4.21 -7.22
N LEU A 75 -8.37 3.47 -7.78
CA LEU A 75 -9.56 3.03 -7.07
C LEU A 75 -9.21 2.09 -5.90
N GLU A 76 -8.35 1.09 -6.14
CA GLU A 76 -7.93 0.15 -5.09
C GLU A 76 -7.16 0.87 -3.98
N TYR A 77 -6.21 1.73 -4.33
CA TYR A 77 -5.49 2.52 -3.32
C TYR A 77 -6.43 3.42 -2.51
N LYS A 78 -7.39 4.06 -3.17
CA LYS A 78 -8.39 4.91 -2.51
C LYS A 78 -9.21 4.12 -1.49
N LYS A 79 -9.70 2.93 -1.85
CA LYS A 79 -10.47 2.07 -0.92
C LYS A 79 -9.67 1.72 0.33
N MET A 80 -8.44 1.23 0.16
CA MET A 80 -7.57 0.89 1.30
C MET A 80 -7.26 2.12 2.15
N LEU A 81 -7.02 3.26 1.53
CA LEU A 81 -6.75 4.51 2.23
C LEU A 81 -7.96 4.94 3.06
N GLU A 82 -9.17 4.93 2.48
CA GLU A 82 -10.42 5.27 3.19
C GLU A 82 -10.68 4.34 4.37
N GLU A 83 -10.40 3.05 4.24
CA GLU A 83 -10.50 2.07 5.32
C GLU A 83 -9.56 2.42 6.48
N HIS A 84 -8.27 2.66 6.18
CA HIS A 84 -7.29 3.05 7.21
C HIS A 84 -7.63 4.38 7.87
N PHE A 85 -8.11 5.38 7.13
CA PHE A 85 -8.55 6.65 7.72
C PHE A 85 -9.76 6.44 8.65
N THR A 86 -10.71 5.60 8.25
CA THR A 86 -11.89 5.28 9.06
C THR A 86 -11.49 4.58 10.37
N ASP A 87 -10.55 3.65 10.30
CA ASP A 87 -9.99 2.97 11.46
C ASP A 87 -9.26 3.94 12.40
N TYR A 88 -8.35 4.77 11.86
CA TYR A 88 -7.64 5.79 12.65
C TYR A 88 -8.58 6.83 13.27
N VAL A 89 -9.66 7.23 12.59
CA VAL A 89 -10.67 8.12 13.17
C VAL A 89 -11.38 7.45 14.35
N SER A 90 -11.73 6.18 14.20
CA SER A 90 -12.45 5.41 15.22
C SER A 90 -11.58 5.12 16.45
N ASN A 91 -10.27 4.94 16.23
CA ASN A 91 -9.31 4.52 17.25
C ASN A 91 -8.26 5.60 17.59
N PHE A 92 -8.49 6.85 17.19
CA PHE A 92 -7.49 7.94 17.24
C PHE A 92 -6.83 8.08 18.62
N ASP A 93 -7.65 8.16 19.66
CA ASP A 93 -7.17 8.34 21.03
C ASP A 93 -6.36 7.12 21.50
N THR A 94 -6.73 5.91 21.10
CA THR A 94 -5.99 4.70 21.44
C THR A 94 -4.65 4.65 20.70
N TYR A 95 -4.61 4.91 19.40
CA TYR A 95 -3.38 4.78 18.60
C TYR A 95 -2.40 5.93 18.83
N ILE A 96 -2.90 7.15 18.99
CA ILE A 96 -2.06 8.34 19.11
C ILE A 96 -1.78 8.69 20.57
N ARG A 97 -2.76 8.61 21.48
CA ARG A 97 -2.54 8.98 22.90
C ARG A 97 -2.01 7.84 23.77
N ALA A 98 -2.05 6.57 23.35
CA ALA A 98 -1.34 5.51 24.08
C ALA A 98 0.18 5.70 24.06
N ASN A 99 0.72 6.37 23.03
CA ASN A 99 2.13 6.73 22.93
C ASN A 99 2.53 7.92 23.83
N ASP A 100 1.57 8.60 24.47
CA ASP A 100 1.80 9.73 25.39
C ASP A 100 1.88 9.34 26.88
N LYS A 101 1.70 8.06 27.24
CA LYS A 101 1.91 7.64 28.63
C LYS A 101 3.41 7.64 28.93
N PRO A 102 3.91 8.46 29.88
CA PRO A 102 5.28 8.36 30.31
C PRO A 102 5.50 6.98 30.94
N VAL A 103 6.54 6.28 30.49
CA VAL A 103 7.07 5.11 31.20
C VAL A 103 7.49 5.60 32.57
N ASN A 104 6.75 5.18 33.60
CA ASN A 104 7.05 5.47 35.00
C ASN A 104 8.18 4.56 35.49
#